data_AF-A0AAU9Y3F4-F1
#
_entry.id   AF-A0AAU9Y3F4-F1
#
_cell.length_a   1.000
_cell.length_b   1.000
_cell.length_c   1.000
_cell.angle_alpha   90.00
_cell.angle_beta   90.00
_cell.angle_gamma   90.00
#
_symmetry.space_group_name_H-M   'P 1'
#
loop_
_entity.id
_entity.type
_entity.pdbx_description
1 polymer ?
#
loop_
_entity_poly.entity_id
_entity_poly.type
_entity_poly.pdbx_seq_one_letter_code
_entity_poly.pdbx_strand_id
1 'polypeptide(L)'
;ISYSFPLRSRRSQVYLLRFGSQEIAVYCHMGSVGCGDGGWTLAMKIDGTKVKYICSTNKNTFNLIGAKTGFDLQETKLPTYWNTYLSKICLGMRIGHQNRFMIINRHANSLYSPIAHGKYRGTSLGRYTWRRLIGSDASLQRNCNREGFNARASAGYYKARIGIISNNENDCSSCNSRIAFGTGGSNDDSNTCGNEVIAAADNGDKHILQRH
;
A
#
# COMPACT_ATOMS: atom_id res chain seq x y z
N ILE A 1 -6.76 -4.63 -33.86
CA ILE A 1 -7.70 -3.73 -33.13
C ILE A 1 -6.91 -2.51 -32.70
N SER A 2 -7.04 -1.44 -33.47
CA SER A 2 -6.42 -0.14 -33.21
C SER A 2 -7.24 0.58 -32.14
N TYR A 3 -6.66 0.80 -30.96
CA TYR A 3 -7.27 1.66 -29.96
C TYR A 3 -6.99 3.12 -30.35
N SER A 4 -7.98 3.77 -30.97
CA SER A 4 -8.02 5.23 -31.06
C SER A 4 -8.27 5.78 -29.65
N PHE A 5 -7.20 6.08 -28.91
CA PHE A 5 -7.30 6.87 -27.69
C PHE A 5 -7.63 8.32 -28.11
N PRO A 6 -8.83 8.86 -27.80
CA PRO A 6 -9.02 10.30 -27.93
C PRO A 6 -8.03 10.96 -26.97
N LEU A 7 -7.33 11.99 -27.46
CA LEU A 7 -6.39 12.87 -26.74
C LEU A 7 -6.25 12.56 -25.24
N ARG A 8 -5.12 11.97 -24.83
CA ARG A 8 -4.75 11.76 -23.42
C ARG A 8 -4.97 13.08 -22.66
N SER A 9 -6.09 13.18 -21.94
CA SER A 9 -6.36 14.36 -21.12
C SER A 9 -5.24 14.49 -20.09
N ARG A 10 -4.63 15.67 -20.02
CA ARG A 10 -3.51 15.96 -19.12
C ARG A 10 -3.98 16.45 -17.74
N ARG A 11 -5.28 16.42 -17.48
CA ARG A 11 -5.87 16.93 -16.23
C ARG A 11 -6.22 15.79 -15.30
N SER A 12 -5.90 15.96 -14.03
CA SER A 12 -6.38 15.07 -12.96
C SER A 12 -7.89 15.24 -12.83
N GLN A 13 -8.64 14.18 -13.10
CA GLN A 13 -10.10 14.18 -13.08
C GLN A 13 -10.63 12.74 -12.97
N VAL A 14 -11.95 12.60 -12.94
CA VAL A 14 -12.61 11.30 -12.99
C VAL A 14 -12.71 10.84 -14.44
N TYR A 15 -12.28 9.61 -14.71
CA TYR A 15 -12.36 8.95 -16.00
C TYR A 15 -13.25 7.71 -15.90
N LEU A 16 -14.00 7.41 -16.95
CA LEU A 16 -14.69 6.13 -17.07
C LEU A 16 -13.72 5.09 -17.61
N LEU A 17 -13.41 4.10 -16.78
CA LEU A 17 -12.58 2.94 -17.14
C LEU A 17 -13.48 1.74 -17.39
N ARG A 18 -13.24 1.04 -18.49
CA ARG A 18 -14.02 -0.13 -18.89
C ARG A 18 -13.29 -1.41 -18.52
N PHE A 19 -13.97 -2.28 -17.78
CA PHE A 19 -13.51 -3.62 -17.39
C PHE A 19 -14.53 -4.64 -17.88
N GLY A 20 -14.29 -5.21 -19.06
CA GLY A 20 -15.26 -6.09 -19.72
C GLY A 20 -16.52 -5.32 -20.14
N SER A 21 -17.67 -5.71 -19.59
CA SER A 21 -18.97 -5.03 -19.77
C SER A 21 -19.23 -3.93 -18.75
N GLN A 22 -18.41 -3.79 -17.70
CA GLN A 22 -18.61 -2.81 -16.65
C GLN A 22 -17.82 -1.53 -16.91
N GLU A 23 -18.44 -0.38 -16.67
CA GLU A 23 -17.79 0.93 -16.66
C GLU A 23 -17.74 1.49 -15.25
N ILE A 24 -16.57 2.00 -14.84
CA ILE A 24 -16.34 2.51 -13.49
C ILE A 24 -15.71 3.88 -13.58
N ALA A 25 -16.32 4.84 -12.88
CA ALA A 25 -15.77 6.17 -12.70
C ALA A 25 -14.61 6.14 -11.70
N VAL A 26 -13.39 6.39 -12.14
CA VAL A 26 -12.16 6.35 -11.34
C VAL A 26 -11.43 7.67 -11.44
N TYR A 27 -11.04 8.23 -10.31
CA TYR A 27 -10.14 9.38 -10.27
C TYR A 27 -8.74 8.96 -10.73
N CYS A 28 -8.27 9.56 -11.83
CA CYS A 28 -6.90 9.41 -12.30
C CYS A 28 -6.16 10.72 -12.07
N HIS A 29 -4.98 10.62 -11.45
CA HIS A 29 -4.10 11.76 -11.29
C HIS A 29 -3.15 11.83 -12.48
N MET A 30 -3.22 12.92 -13.25
CA MET A 30 -2.40 13.16 -14.44
C MET A 30 -1.38 14.24 -14.09
N GLY A 31 -0.26 13.84 -13.47
CA GLY A 31 0.73 14.75 -12.90
C GLY A 31 1.63 14.07 -11.85
N SER A 32 2.54 14.84 -11.24
CA SER A 32 3.42 14.34 -10.20
C SER A 32 2.69 14.25 -8.85
N VAL A 33 2.29 13.04 -8.44
CA VAL A 33 1.78 12.74 -7.09
C VAL A 33 2.90 12.46 -6.08
N GLY A 34 4.12 12.92 -6.34
CA GLY A 34 5.31 12.48 -5.58
C GLY A 34 5.81 11.08 -5.98
N CYS A 35 5.15 10.42 -6.93
CA CYS A 35 5.60 9.18 -7.57
C CYS A 35 6.18 9.39 -8.98
N GLY A 36 6.47 10.64 -9.34
CA GLY A 36 6.94 11.02 -10.67
C GLY A 36 5.80 11.26 -11.67
N ASP A 37 6.18 11.73 -12.84
CA ASP A 37 5.25 12.14 -13.88
C ASP A 37 4.57 10.94 -14.56
N GLY A 38 3.27 11.06 -14.81
CA GLY A 38 2.49 10.03 -15.48
C GLY A 38 1.01 10.08 -15.14
N GLY A 39 0.26 9.17 -15.74
CA GLY A 39 -1.13 8.90 -15.36
C GLY A 39 -1.15 7.83 -14.27
N TRP A 40 -1.56 8.23 -13.07
CA TRP A 40 -1.73 7.35 -11.92
C TRP A 40 -3.20 7.02 -11.74
N THR A 41 -3.54 5.73 -11.84
CA THR A 41 -4.89 5.23 -11.63
C THR A 41 -5.04 4.68 -10.22
N LEU A 42 -6.06 5.15 -9.50
CA LEU A 42 -6.35 4.66 -8.16
C LEU A 42 -6.70 3.16 -8.18
N ALA A 43 -6.09 2.39 -7.28
CA ALA A 43 -6.37 0.97 -7.10
C ALA A 43 -7.22 0.67 -5.86
N MET A 44 -6.89 1.34 -4.76
CA MET A 44 -7.45 1.07 -3.44
C MET A 44 -7.20 2.28 -2.53
N LYS A 45 -8.11 2.50 -1.57
CA LYS A 45 -7.88 3.31 -0.38
C LYS A 45 -8.25 2.54 0.88
N ILE A 46 -7.44 2.62 1.93
CA ILE A 46 -7.61 1.93 3.20
C ILE A 46 -7.56 2.90 4.39
N ASP A 47 -8.40 2.68 5.39
CA ASP A 47 -8.38 3.41 6.65
C ASP A 47 -7.74 2.50 7.71
N GLY A 48 -6.54 2.86 8.18
CA GLY A 48 -5.78 2.07 9.15
C GLY A 48 -6.45 1.91 10.50
N THR A 49 -7.51 2.69 10.79
CA THR A 49 -8.35 2.56 11.98
C THR A 49 -9.54 1.63 11.79
N LYS A 50 -9.83 1.24 10.55
CA LYS A 50 -10.93 0.33 10.23
C LYS A 50 -10.37 -1.06 9.94
N VAL A 51 -10.97 -2.04 10.60
CA VAL A 51 -10.56 -3.42 10.51
C VAL A 51 -11.30 -4.14 9.39
N LYS A 52 -10.52 -4.90 8.59
CA LYS A 52 -10.89 -6.04 7.74
C LYS A 52 -11.53 -5.81 6.36
N TYR A 53 -11.22 -6.77 5.48
CA TYR A 53 -11.70 -7.08 4.13
C TYR A 53 -11.07 -6.38 2.92
N ILE A 54 -10.62 -5.13 3.01
CA ILE A 54 -10.13 -4.42 1.81
C ILE A 54 -8.76 -4.96 1.33
N CYS A 55 -7.81 -5.14 2.23
CA CYS A 55 -6.49 -5.76 1.94
C CYS A 55 -6.53 -7.28 1.73
N SER A 56 -7.71 -7.88 1.61
CA SER A 56 -7.85 -9.32 1.36
C SER A 56 -7.42 -9.69 -0.06
N THR A 57 -7.04 -10.96 -0.23
CA THR A 57 -6.70 -11.57 -1.53
C THR A 57 -7.93 -11.89 -2.40
N ASN A 58 -9.07 -11.25 -2.14
CA ASN A 58 -10.23 -11.36 -3.02
C ASN A 58 -10.22 -10.29 -4.13
N LYS A 59 -11.02 -10.54 -5.16
CA LYS A 59 -11.24 -9.64 -6.31
C LYS A 59 -12.59 -8.93 -6.21
N ASN A 60 -13.00 -8.58 -4.99
CA ASN A 60 -14.28 -7.91 -4.76
C ASN A 60 -14.07 -6.39 -4.79
N THR A 61 -15.03 -5.68 -5.36
CA THR A 61 -15.08 -4.22 -5.30
C THR A 61 -15.62 -3.77 -3.95
N PHE A 62 -15.16 -2.61 -3.48
CA PHE A 62 -15.68 -1.98 -2.26
C PHE A 62 -15.81 -0.47 -2.49
N ASN A 63 -16.94 0.11 -2.08
CA ASN A 63 -17.23 1.54 -2.14
C ASN A 63 -16.76 2.22 -3.44
N LEU A 64 -17.45 1.95 -4.57
CA LEU A 64 -17.14 2.57 -5.86
C LEU A 64 -17.37 4.08 -5.88
N ILE A 65 -18.15 4.62 -4.94
CA ILE A 65 -18.35 6.08 -4.83
C ILE A 65 -17.04 6.75 -4.40
N GLY A 66 -16.32 6.14 -3.45
CA GLY A 66 -14.98 6.57 -3.03
C GLY A 66 -13.93 6.53 -4.15
N ALA A 67 -14.22 5.92 -5.30
CA ALA A 67 -13.34 5.92 -6.48
C ALA A 67 -13.24 7.29 -7.16
N LYS A 68 -14.26 8.15 -6.98
CA LYS A 68 -14.42 9.42 -7.71
C LYS A 68 -13.59 10.56 -7.12
N THR A 69 -12.97 10.32 -5.99
CA THR A 69 -12.17 11.29 -5.25
C THR A 69 -10.73 10.81 -5.10
N GLY A 70 -9.81 11.75 -4.95
CA GLY A 70 -8.39 11.47 -4.73
C GLY A 70 -8.10 10.99 -3.31
N PHE A 71 -7.11 11.64 -2.66
CA PHE A 71 -6.57 11.29 -1.34
C PHE A 71 -7.46 11.72 -0.15
N ASP A 72 -8.76 11.39 -0.22
CA ASP A 72 -9.69 11.54 0.90
C ASP A 72 -9.65 10.31 1.83
N LEU A 73 -10.55 10.30 2.81
CA LEU A 73 -10.62 9.25 3.84
C LEU A 73 -11.71 8.21 3.53
N GLN A 74 -12.23 8.18 2.29
CA GLN A 74 -13.24 7.21 1.88
C GLN A 74 -12.54 5.97 1.33
N GLU A 75 -12.55 4.89 2.10
CA GLU A 75 -12.00 3.61 1.68
C GLU A 75 -12.61 3.13 0.35
N THR A 76 -11.82 2.51 -0.51
CA THR A 76 -12.31 1.96 -1.78
C THR A 76 -11.44 0.81 -2.25
N LYS A 77 -12.01 -0.11 -3.04
CA LYS A 77 -11.28 -1.18 -3.72
C LYS A 77 -11.86 -1.34 -5.11
N LEU A 78 -11.02 -1.16 -6.11
CA LEU A 78 -11.44 -1.05 -7.51
C LEU A 78 -10.92 -2.23 -8.32
N PRO A 79 -11.55 -2.57 -9.46
CA PRO A 79 -11.03 -3.61 -10.35
C PRO A 79 -9.64 -3.32 -10.90
N THR A 80 -9.22 -2.05 -10.90
CA THR A 80 -7.82 -1.65 -11.18
C THR A 80 -6.80 -2.33 -10.26
N TYR A 81 -7.21 -2.78 -9.05
CA TYR A 81 -6.38 -3.58 -8.16
C TYR A 81 -5.97 -4.94 -8.77
N TRP A 82 -6.85 -5.61 -9.56
CA TRP A 82 -6.58 -6.94 -10.13
C TRP A 82 -6.62 -7.02 -11.66
N ASN A 83 -6.95 -5.93 -12.35
CA ASN A 83 -7.20 -5.92 -13.79
C ASN A 83 -6.47 -4.79 -14.53
N THR A 84 -5.33 -4.34 -14.00
CA THR A 84 -4.53 -3.27 -14.62
C THR A 84 -3.06 -3.66 -14.61
N TYR A 85 -2.51 -3.91 -15.81
CA TYR A 85 -1.08 -4.12 -15.97
C TYR A 85 -0.31 -2.88 -15.51
N LEU A 86 0.77 -3.07 -14.77
CA LEU A 86 1.57 -2.00 -14.20
C LEU A 86 3.07 -2.26 -14.34
N SER A 87 3.83 -1.17 -14.42
CA SER A 87 5.30 -1.15 -14.34
C SER A 87 5.81 -0.50 -13.05
N LYS A 88 4.96 0.30 -12.39
CA LYS A 88 5.25 1.00 -11.15
C LYS A 88 4.03 1.00 -10.24
N ILE A 89 4.28 0.99 -8.93
CA ILE A 89 3.26 1.12 -7.90
C ILE A 89 3.58 2.38 -7.11
N CYS A 90 2.61 3.28 -6.99
CA CYS A 90 2.70 4.43 -6.09
C CYS A 90 1.97 4.10 -4.79
N LEU A 91 2.71 4.13 -3.67
CA LEU A 91 2.16 3.92 -2.34
C LEU A 91 2.24 5.23 -1.58
N GLY A 92 1.14 5.63 -0.94
CA GLY A 92 1.03 6.88 -0.23
C GLY A 92 0.66 6.69 1.23
N MET A 93 1.24 7.50 2.11
CA MET A 93 0.82 7.72 3.48
C MET A 93 0.58 9.19 3.86
N ARG A 94 -0.68 9.54 4.10
CA ARG A 94 -1.26 10.66 4.85
C ARG A 94 -1.06 10.58 6.37
N ILE A 95 -0.32 11.55 6.90
CA ILE A 95 -0.10 11.76 8.33
C ILE A 95 -0.49 13.20 8.65
N GLY A 96 -1.53 13.36 9.48
CA GLY A 96 -2.21 14.63 9.65
C GLY A 96 -2.70 15.19 8.30
N HIS A 97 -2.10 16.30 7.87
CA HIS A 97 -2.41 16.97 6.59
C HIS A 97 -1.41 16.68 5.47
N GLN A 98 -0.36 15.90 5.73
CA GLN A 98 0.71 15.64 4.76
C GLN A 98 0.58 14.27 4.12
N ASN A 99 0.50 14.22 2.79
CA ASN A 99 0.61 12.98 2.03
C ASN A 99 2.07 12.73 1.63
N ARG A 100 2.60 11.55 1.93
CA ARG A 100 3.97 11.12 1.65
C ARG A 100 3.93 9.92 0.73
N PHE A 101 4.66 9.92 -0.36
CA PHE A 101 4.58 8.86 -1.35
C PHE A 101 5.93 8.18 -1.57
N MET A 102 5.87 6.93 -2.04
CA MET A 102 7.01 6.18 -2.52
C MET A 102 6.64 5.33 -3.74
N ILE A 103 7.66 5.00 -4.54
CA ILE A 103 7.51 4.23 -5.77
C ILE A 103 8.11 2.85 -5.57
N ILE A 104 7.40 1.81 -6.00
CA ILE A 104 7.94 0.47 -6.22
C ILE A 104 7.98 0.21 -7.72
N ASN A 105 9.18 0.06 -8.28
CA ASN A 105 9.34 -0.37 -9.67
C ASN A 105 9.11 -1.88 -9.75
N ARG A 106 8.02 -2.30 -10.38
CA ARG A 106 7.63 -3.70 -10.49
C ARG A 106 6.75 -3.91 -11.70
N HIS A 107 7.15 -4.80 -12.59
CA HIS A 107 6.26 -5.30 -13.63
C HIS A 107 5.33 -6.36 -13.07
N ALA A 108 4.02 -6.17 -13.24
CA ALA A 108 3.01 -7.14 -12.85
C ALA A 108 1.74 -6.98 -13.68
N ASN A 109 1.02 -8.08 -13.86
CA ASN A 109 -0.30 -8.07 -14.52
C ASN A 109 -1.34 -7.26 -13.73
N SER A 110 -1.13 -7.08 -12.42
CA SER A 110 -1.92 -6.24 -11.53
C SER A 110 -1.24 -6.07 -10.17
N LEU A 111 -1.72 -5.13 -9.34
CA LEU A 111 -1.26 -5.00 -7.95
C LEU A 111 -1.62 -6.23 -7.11
N TYR A 112 -2.72 -6.92 -7.46
CA TYR A 112 -3.15 -8.17 -6.87
C TYR A 112 -2.14 -9.31 -7.09
N SER A 113 -1.55 -9.42 -8.28
CA SER A 113 -0.69 -10.55 -8.68
C SER A 113 0.48 -10.86 -7.71
N PRO A 114 1.29 -9.89 -7.26
CA PRO A 114 2.35 -10.16 -6.29
C PRO A 114 1.85 -10.53 -4.89
N ILE A 115 0.59 -10.19 -4.56
CA ILE A 115 -0.02 -10.37 -3.23
C ILE A 115 -0.78 -11.70 -3.14
N ALA A 116 -1.55 -12.06 -4.17
CA ALA A 116 -2.58 -13.10 -4.19
C ALA A 116 -2.16 -14.47 -3.63
N HIS A 117 -0.95 -14.90 -3.95
CA HIS A 117 -0.47 -16.24 -3.62
C HIS A 117 0.13 -16.36 -2.22
N GLY A 118 0.16 -15.27 -1.44
CA GLY A 118 0.75 -15.25 -0.10
C GLY A 118 2.27 -15.50 -0.04
N LYS A 119 2.92 -15.73 -1.20
CA LYS A 119 4.37 -15.93 -1.30
C LYS A 119 5.10 -14.61 -1.10
N TYR A 120 6.15 -14.65 -0.30
CA TYR A 120 7.05 -13.51 -0.09
C TYR A 120 7.72 -13.11 -1.41
N ARG A 121 7.75 -11.82 -1.70
CA ARG A 121 8.49 -11.23 -2.83
C ARG A 121 9.20 -9.97 -2.36
N GLY A 122 10.52 -10.04 -2.26
CA GLY A 122 11.33 -8.93 -1.78
C GLY A 122 11.30 -7.70 -2.70
N THR A 123 11.52 -6.55 -2.09
CA THR A 123 11.89 -5.29 -2.75
C THR A 123 13.30 -4.87 -2.30
N SER A 124 13.84 -3.82 -2.90
CA SER A 124 15.14 -3.25 -2.56
C SER A 124 15.03 -1.74 -2.34
N LEU A 125 13.97 -1.29 -1.66
CA LEU A 125 13.73 0.13 -1.40
C LEU A 125 14.59 0.63 -0.23
N GLY A 126 14.92 -0.26 0.70
CA GLY A 126 15.67 0.02 1.90
C GLY A 126 14.82 0.63 3.02
N ARG A 127 15.24 0.37 4.26
CA ARG A 127 14.62 0.85 5.51
C ARG A 127 14.30 2.34 5.50
N TYR A 128 15.22 3.17 5.00
CA TYR A 128 15.06 4.62 4.97
C TYR A 128 13.84 5.07 4.14
N THR A 129 13.60 4.41 3.00
CA THR A 129 12.46 4.71 2.14
C THR A 129 11.13 4.43 2.83
N TRP A 130 11.02 3.31 3.56
CA TRP A 130 9.84 3.00 4.36
C TRP A 130 9.63 4.00 5.51
N ARG A 131 10.70 4.39 6.22
CA ARG A 131 10.63 5.41 7.28
C ARG A 131 10.14 6.76 6.75
N ARG A 132 10.51 7.15 5.53
CA ARG A 132 10.08 8.42 4.91
C ARG A 132 8.58 8.54 4.72
N LEU A 133 7.84 7.43 4.59
CA LEU A 133 6.38 7.43 4.56
C LEU A 133 5.80 7.96 5.88
N ILE A 134 6.50 7.69 7.00
CA ILE A 134 6.08 8.10 8.34
C ILE A 134 6.62 9.49 8.72
N GLY A 135 7.85 9.81 8.29
CA GLY A 135 8.50 11.07 8.63
C GLY A 135 9.32 10.97 9.91
N SER A 136 9.37 12.06 10.69
CA SER A 136 10.17 12.13 11.93
C SER A 136 9.69 11.14 13.00
N ASP A 137 8.41 10.79 12.99
CA ASP A 137 7.83 9.86 13.97
C ASP A 137 8.05 8.38 13.62
N ALA A 138 8.72 8.09 12.50
CA ALA A 138 9.02 6.71 12.09
C ALA A 138 9.81 5.97 13.17
N SER A 139 9.38 4.76 13.50
CA SER A 139 10.06 3.88 14.44
C SER A 139 10.10 2.45 13.90
N LEU A 140 11.27 1.82 13.93
CA LEU A 140 11.45 0.42 13.57
C LEU A 140 12.56 -0.16 14.45
N GLN A 141 12.51 -1.44 14.77
CA GLN A 141 13.65 -2.11 15.39
C GLN A 141 14.79 -2.29 14.39
N ARG A 142 16.04 -2.34 14.84
CA ARG A 142 17.21 -2.01 13.99
C ARG A 142 17.63 -3.12 13.02
N ASN A 143 17.35 -4.37 13.36
CA ASN A 143 17.83 -5.53 12.61
C ASN A 143 16.79 -5.94 11.56
N CYS A 144 16.57 -7.25 11.34
CA CYS A 144 15.84 -7.82 10.18
C CYS A 144 15.07 -6.79 9.36
N ASN A 145 15.51 -6.44 8.15
CA ASN A 145 14.82 -5.43 7.33
C ASN A 145 14.06 -6.12 6.19
N ARG A 146 13.20 -7.10 6.52
CA ARG A 146 12.48 -7.89 5.52
C ARG A 146 11.38 -7.03 4.90
N GLU A 147 11.65 -6.52 3.70
CA GLU A 147 10.71 -5.69 2.94
C GLU A 147 10.10 -6.40 1.73
N GLY A 148 8.94 -5.92 1.29
CA GLY A 148 8.31 -6.30 0.03
C GLY A 148 6.87 -6.78 0.19
N PHE A 149 6.46 -7.70 -0.70
CA PHE A 149 5.11 -8.26 -0.70
C PHE A 149 5.03 -9.51 0.17
N ASN A 150 3.94 -9.64 0.95
CA ASN A 150 3.70 -10.75 1.88
C ASN A 150 4.90 -11.00 2.83
N ALA A 151 5.54 -9.94 3.32
CA ALA A 151 6.57 -10.05 4.34
C ALA A 151 5.96 -10.61 5.63
N ARG A 152 6.54 -11.68 6.16
CA ARG A 152 6.07 -12.34 7.39
C ARG A 152 7.23 -12.82 8.24
N ALA A 153 7.05 -12.71 9.56
CA ALA A 153 7.88 -13.37 10.55
C ALA A 153 7.60 -14.89 10.54
N SER A 154 8.62 -15.71 10.83
CA SER A 154 8.46 -17.17 10.88
C SER A 154 7.54 -17.61 12.02
N ALA A 155 7.65 -16.99 13.20
CA ALA A 155 6.86 -17.31 14.38
C ALA A 155 5.45 -16.66 14.38
N GLY A 156 5.00 -16.12 13.24
CA GLY A 156 3.61 -15.69 13.04
C GLY A 156 3.22 -14.35 13.67
N TYR A 157 4.13 -13.68 14.39
CA TYR A 157 3.85 -12.46 15.15
C TYR A 157 3.38 -11.28 14.29
N TYR A 158 4.05 -11.00 13.18
CA TYR A 158 3.73 -9.85 12.31
C TYR A 158 3.80 -10.20 10.83
N LYS A 159 2.82 -9.69 10.08
CA LYS A 159 2.68 -9.85 8.63
C LYS A 159 2.36 -8.50 7.99
N ALA A 160 2.85 -8.33 6.77
CA ALA A 160 2.58 -7.18 5.91
C ALA A 160 2.30 -7.65 4.48
N ARG A 161 1.22 -7.16 3.86
CA ARG A 161 0.95 -7.42 2.43
C ARG A 161 1.89 -6.65 1.55
N ILE A 162 2.16 -5.39 1.88
CA ILE A 162 3.21 -4.58 1.28
C ILE A 162 3.84 -3.79 2.41
N GLY A 163 5.10 -4.05 2.75
CA GLY A 163 5.69 -3.43 3.93
C GLY A 163 7.11 -3.85 4.21
N ILE A 164 7.66 -3.27 5.27
CA ILE A 164 8.86 -3.73 5.97
C ILE A 164 8.47 -4.25 7.35
N ILE A 165 9.05 -5.38 7.74
CA ILE A 165 8.98 -5.90 9.10
C ILE A 165 10.38 -6.02 9.68
N SER A 166 10.52 -5.76 10.98
CA SER A 166 11.80 -5.74 11.69
C SER A 166 11.73 -6.24 13.13
N ASN A 167 12.90 -6.62 13.66
CA ASN A 167 13.18 -6.95 15.06
C ASN A 167 14.59 -6.48 15.45
N ASN A 168 15.03 -6.86 16.65
CA ASN A 168 16.38 -6.66 17.16
C ASN A 168 17.23 -7.95 17.12
N GLU A 169 16.72 -9.06 16.62
CA GLU A 169 17.47 -10.31 16.47
C GLU A 169 18.22 -10.39 15.12
N ASN A 170 19.10 -11.39 14.97
CA ASN A 170 19.89 -11.60 13.76
C ASN A 170 19.11 -12.26 12.61
N ASP A 171 17.90 -12.74 12.89
CA ASP A 171 17.01 -13.38 11.94
C ASP A 171 15.66 -12.65 11.87
N CYS A 172 14.78 -13.12 10.97
CA CYS A 172 13.44 -12.55 10.78
C CYS A 172 12.34 -13.44 11.39
N SER A 173 12.63 -14.20 12.44
CA SER A 173 11.69 -15.15 13.04
C SER A 173 10.68 -14.46 13.96
N SER A 174 11.14 -13.46 14.72
CA SER A 174 10.43 -12.76 15.80
C SER A 174 10.18 -11.27 15.54
N CYS A 175 10.10 -10.85 14.26
CA CYS A 175 9.78 -9.47 13.88
C CYS A 175 8.60 -8.91 14.68
N ASN A 176 8.81 -7.80 15.40
CA ASN A 176 7.83 -7.11 16.24
C ASN A 176 7.76 -5.59 16.02
N SER A 177 8.27 -5.14 14.87
CA SER A 177 8.06 -3.80 14.33
C SER A 177 7.73 -3.84 12.85
N ARG A 178 6.94 -2.89 12.35
CA ARG A 178 6.54 -2.81 10.94
C ARG A 178 6.19 -1.39 10.49
N ILE A 179 6.39 -1.14 9.20
CA ILE A 179 5.75 -0.05 8.43
C ILE A 179 5.11 -0.71 7.21
N ALA A 180 3.79 -0.69 7.10
CA ALA A 180 3.11 -1.55 6.13
C ALA A 180 1.70 -1.12 5.76
N PHE A 181 1.25 -1.65 4.63
CA PHE A 181 -0.12 -1.67 4.13
C PHE A 181 -0.64 -3.11 4.16
N GLY A 182 -1.83 -3.33 4.71
CA GLY A 182 -2.41 -4.66 4.90
C GLY A 182 -1.65 -5.46 5.94
N THR A 183 -1.84 -5.10 7.20
CA THR A 183 -1.16 -5.71 8.34
C THR A 183 -2.04 -6.74 9.08
N GLY A 184 -1.39 -7.63 9.83
CA GLY A 184 -2.04 -8.63 10.70
C GLY A 184 -1.01 -9.44 11.50
N GLY A 185 -1.44 -10.29 12.42
CA GLY A 185 -0.57 -11.04 13.33
C GLY A 185 -1.16 -11.20 14.74
N SER A 186 -0.50 -11.98 15.59
CA SER A 186 -1.03 -12.37 16.91
C SER A 186 -1.18 -11.23 17.92
N ASN A 187 -0.45 -10.12 17.74
CA ASN A 187 -0.31 -9.10 18.78
C ASN A 187 -1.19 -7.86 18.53
N ASP A 188 -1.56 -7.58 17.28
CA ASP A 188 -2.56 -6.58 16.91
C ASP A 188 -3.01 -6.74 15.44
N ASP A 189 -4.26 -7.16 15.27
CA ASP A 189 -4.98 -7.27 14.00
C ASP A 189 -5.83 -6.02 13.69
N SER A 190 -5.83 -5.01 14.57
CA SER A 190 -6.65 -3.80 14.42
C SER A 190 -5.99 -2.74 13.54
N ASN A 191 -4.67 -2.62 13.58
CA ASN A 191 -3.91 -1.79 12.66
C ASN A 191 -3.88 -2.46 11.28
N THR A 192 -4.45 -1.83 10.24
CA THR A 192 -4.42 -2.31 8.85
C THR A 192 -3.40 -1.58 7.97
N CYS A 193 -2.95 -0.39 8.36
CA CYS A 193 -1.80 0.30 7.79
C CYS A 193 -1.21 1.38 8.71
N GLY A 194 0.11 1.54 8.64
CA GLY A 194 0.84 2.51 9.43
C GLY A 194 2.13 1.95 10.01
N ASN A 195 2.52 2.46 11.19
CA ASN A 195 3.75 2.10 11.87
C ASN A 195 3.47 1.54 13.28
N GLU A 196 3.91 0.30 13.51
CA GLU A 196 3.69 -0.45 14.75
C GLU A 196 5.03 -0.92 15.32
N VAL A 197 5.28 -0.68 16.60
CA VAL A 197 6.43 -1.25 17.34
C VAL A 197 6.08 -1.44 18.81
N ILE A 198 6.34 -2.65 19.35
CA ILE A 198 5.95 -3.03 20.73
C ILE A 198 7.13 -3.02 21.74
N ALA A 199 8.40 -3.00 21.31
CA ALA A 199 9.53 -2.84 22.22
C ALA A 199 10.85 -2.48 21.52
N ALA A 200 11.70 -1.70 22.20
CA ALA A 200 13.13 -1.48 21.89
C ALA A 200 13.40 -1.01 20.44
N ALA A 201 12.54 -0.12 19.96
CA ALA A 201 12.66 0.50 18.65
C ALA A 201 13.73 1.59 18.59
N ASP A 202 14.15 1.96 17.38
CA ASP A 202 15.10 3.05 17.19
C ASP A 202 14.57 4.45 17.53
N ASN A 203 13.25 4.64 17.61
CA ASN A 203 12.61 5.91 17.99
C ASN A 203 11.50 5.70 19.06
N GLY A 204 11.73 4.76 19.96
CA GLY A 204 10.78 4.36 21.01
C GLY A 204 9.57 3.59 20.48
N ASP A 205 8.76 3.07 21.39
CA ASP A 205 7.57 2.31 21.04
C ASP A 205 6.52 3.23 20.42
N LYS A 206 5.92 2.79 19.32
CA LYS A 206 4.99 3.59 18.51
C LYS A 206 3.82 2.74 18.07
N HIS A 207 2.62 3.25 18.29
CA HIS A 207 1.37 2.73 17.73
C HIS A 207 0.74 3.84 16.88
N ILE A 208 1.16 3.93 15.60
CA ILE A 208 0.71 4.98 14.68
C ILE A 208 -0.16 4.33 13.61
N LEU A 209 -1.48 4.45 13.79
CA LEU A 209 -2.49 4.12 12.79
C LEU A 209 -2.57 5.22 11.74
N GLN A 210 -2.62 4.87 10.45
CA GLN A 210 -2.58 5.84 9.35
C GLN A 210 -3.69 5.59 8.31
N ARG A 211 -4.02 6.57 7.46
CA ARG A 211 -5.23 6.48 6.60
C ARG A 211 -5.03 6.80 5.13
N HIS A 212 -4.89 5.83 4.23
CA HIS A 212 -4.88 6.04 2.76
C HIS A 212 -4.87 4.74 2.00
#